data_AF-A0A3D4V132-F1
#
_entry.id   AF-A0A3D4V132-F1
#
_cell.length_a   1.000
_cell.length_b   1.000
_cell.length_c   1.000
_cell.angle_alpha   90.00
_cell.angle_beta   90.00
_cell.angle_gamma   90.00
#
_symmetry.space_group_name_H-M   'P 1'
#
loop_
_entity.id
_entity.type
_entity.pdbx_description
1 polymer ?
#
loop_
_entity_poly.entity_id
_entity_poly.type
_entity_poly.pdbx_seq_one_letter_code
_entity_poly.pdbx_strand_id
1 'polypeptide(L)'
;MSKKDNNLLLNNELPSLDELRVLFKGKGGGPESESHVLDSNMDKKDDFVYVWSDKADVTKIIDRCRNSIIDYSVLGTGIQFKIKREAFRGIHCAFRRIK
;
A
#
# COMPACT_ATOMS: atom_id res chain seq x y z
N MET A 1 9.60 5.34 26.51
CA MET A 1 10.32 4.54 25.50
C MET A 1 10.15 5.24 24.17
N SER A 2 11.26 5.73 23.61
CA SER A 2 11.27 6.71 22.52
C SER A 2 10.62 6.19 21.24
N LYS A 3 9.71 6.98 20.67
CA LYS A 3 9.06 6.74 19.38
C LYS A 3 10.14 6.67 18.30
N LYS A 4 10.29 5.51 17.67
CA LYS A 4 11.02 5.41 16.40
C LYS A 4 10.12 6.00 15.34
N ASP A 5 10.26 7.30 15.13
CA ASP A 5 9.71 7.96 13.96
C ASP A 5 10.34 7.30 12.73
N ASN A 6 9.60 6.38 12.12
CA ASN A 6 9.97 5.79 10.83
C ASN A 6 9.81 6.91 9.81
N ASN A 7 10.84 7.72 9.64
CA ASN A 7 10.96 8.63 8.50
C ASN A 7 10.99 7.76 7.23
N LEU A 8 9.81 7.48 6.70
CA LEU A 8 9.60 6.74 5.45
C LEU A 8 10.12 7.53 4.24
N LEU A 9 10.45 8.81 4.41
CA LEU A 9 11.15 9.63 3.45
C LEU A 9 12.66 9.45 3.64
N LEU A 10 13.32 8.73 2.74
CA LEU A 10 14.77 8.80 2.62
C LEU A 10 15.11 10.03 1.78
N ASN A 11 15.90 10.96 2.32
CA ASN A 11 16.46 12.10 1.58
C ASN A 11 15.45 13.02 0.86
N ASN A 12 14.24 13.20 1.42
CA ASN A 12 13.12 13.94 0.79
C ASN A 12 12.55 13.32 -0.49
N GLU A 13 12.94 12.09 -0.81
CA GLU A 13 12.41 11.34 -1.95
C GLU A 13 11.47 10.22 -1.47
N LEU A 14 10.47 9.91 -2.29
CA LEU A 14 9.59 8.78 -2.04
C LEU A 14 10.39 7.49 -2.28
N PRO A 15 10.47 6.58 -1.28
CA PRO A 15 11.15 5.31 -1.44
C PRO A 15 10.49 4.52 -2.56
N SER A 16 11.32 3.91 -3.40
CA SER A 16 10.87 3.06 -4.51
C SER A 16 10.00 1.90 -4.02
N LEU A 17 9.21 1.32 -4.93
CA LEU A 17 8.39 0.15 -4.62
C LEU A 17 9.23 -1.04 -4.09
N ASP A 18 10.48 -1.20 -4.55
CA ASP A 18 11.35 -2.26 -4.03
C ASP A 18 11.82 -1.99 -2.60
N GLU A 19 12.15 -0.73 -2.29
CA GLU A 19 12.49 -0.32 -0.93
C GLU A 19 11.30 -0.46 0.01
N LEU A 20 10.11 -0.01 -0.40
CA LEU A 20 8.87 -0.20 0.36
C LEU A 20 8.58 -1.68 0.58
N ARG A 21 8.78 -2.53 -0.44
CA ARG A 21 8.60 -3.97 -0.29
C ARG A 21 9.52 -4.54 0.78
N VAL A 22 10.79 -4.16 0.80
CA VAL A 22 11.77 -4.62 1.80
C VAL A 22 11.42 -4.08 3.19
N LEU A 23 11.07 -2.80 3.29
CA LEU A 23 10.74 -2.11 4.55
C LEU A 23 9.53 -2.72 5.26
N PHE A 24 8.53 -3.20 4.50
CA PHE A 24 7.32 -3.78 5.06
C PHE A 24 7.32 -5.32 5.07
N LYS A 25 8.38 -5.95 4.57
CA LYS A 25 8.51 -7.42 4.57
C LYS A 25 8.55 -7.95 6.01
N GLY A 26 7.63 -8.85 6.33
CA GLY A 26 7.58 -9.49 7.65
C GLY A 26 7.08 -8.59 8.79
N LYS A 27 6.60 -7.36 8.50
CA LYS A 27 5.92 -6.53 9.51
C LYS A 27 4.58 -7.17 9.87
N GLY A 28 4.50 -7.79 11.05
CA GLY A 28 3.29 -8.44 11.56
C GLY A 28 2.13 -7.50 11.87
N GLY A 29 2.36 -6.19 11.84
CA GLY A 29 1.43 -5.18 12.37
C GLY A 29 1.45 -5.18 13.91
N GLY A 30 1.41 -3.99 14.51
CA GLY A 30 1.14 -3.86 15.95
C GLY A 30 -0.35 -4.12 16.25
N PRO A 31 -0.75 -4.11 17.54
CA PRO A 31 -2.15 -4.20 17.92
C PRO A 31 -3.03 -3.12 17.28
N GLU A 32 -2.43 -1.95 17.00
CA GLU A 32 -3.07 -0.79 16.35
C GLU A 32 -2.84 -0.74 14.83
N SER A 33 -2.18 -1.74 14.23
CA SER A 33 -1.92 -1.73 12.80
C SER A 33 -3.14 -2.12 11.99
N GLU A 34 -3.34 -1.45 10.86
CA GLU A 34 -4.59 -1.51 10.12
C GLU A 34 -4.36 -1.49 8.62
N SER A 35 -5.38 -1.89 7.87
CA SER A 35 -5.38 -1.70 6.42
C SER A 35 -6.78 -1.44 5.95
N HIS A 36 -6.91 -0.43 5.10
CA HIS A 36 -8.18 0.11 4.67
C HIS A 36 -8.24 0.20 3.16
N VAL A 37 -9.43 -0.08 2.64
CA VAL A 37 -9.78 0.20 1.25
C VAL A 37 -10.64 1.46 1.25
N LEU A 38 -10.23 2.45 0.49
CA LEU A 38 -11.07 3.58 0.16
C LEU A 38 -11.62 3.35 -1.24
N ASP A 39 -12.86 2.89 -1.29
CA ASP A 39 -13.60 2.59 -2.52
C ASP A 39 -14.80 3.55 -2.65
N SER A 40 -14.51 4.82 -2.97
CA SER A 40 -15.55 5.83 -3.12
C SER A 40 -16.31 5.66 -4.45
N ASN A 41 -17.58 6.05 -4.49
CA ASN A 41 -18.40 5.94 -5.71
C ASN A 41 -17.92 6.87 -6.84
N MET A 42 -17.16 7.92 -6.52
CA MET A 42 -16.55 8.79 -7.53
C MET A 42 -15.34 8.10 -8.16
N ASP A 43 -14.46 7.50 -7.33
CA ASP A 43 -13.28 6.77 -7.80
C ASP A 43 -13.62 5.54 -8.65
N LYS A 44 -14.80 4.95 -8.42
CA LYS A 44 -15.36 3.88 -9.27
C LYS A 44 -15.55 4.30 -10.72
N LYS A 45 -15.88 5.57 -10.98
CA LYS A 45 -16.05 6.08 -12.34
C LYS A 45 -14.72 6.25 -13.05
N ASP A 46 -13.67 6.52 -12.29
CA ASP A 46 -12.31 6.73 -12.77
C ASP A 46 -11.46 5.44 -12.74
N ASP A 47 -12.10 4.30 -12.46
CA ASP A 47 -11.54 2.93 -12.50
C ASP A 47 -10.29 2.70 -11.63
N PHE A 48 -10.22 3.35 -10.47
CA PHE A 48 -9.17 3.09 -9.48
C PHE A 48 -9.73 2.84 -8.08
N VAL A 49 -8.86 2.41 -7.18
CA VAL A 49 -9.13 2.22 -5.77
C VAL A 49 -7.91 2.62 -4.96
N TYR A 50 -8.15 3.22 -3.80
CA TYR A 50 -7.09 3.52 -2.84
C TYR A 50 -7.00 2.44 -1.77
N VAL A 51 -5.79 2.03 -1.44
CA VAL A 51 -5.53 1.04 -0.39
C VAL A 51 -4.45 1.59 0.51
N TRP A 52 -4.76 1.80 1.78
CA TRP A 52 -3.78 2.21 2.78
C TRP A 52 -3.41 1.04 3.68
N SER A 53 -2.12 0.89 3.99
CA SER A 53 -1.63 -0.13 4.91
C SER A 53 -0.33 0.31 5.59
N ASP A 54 -0.18 -0.04 6.87
CA ASP A 54 1.06 0.14 7.65
C ASP A 54 1.77 -1.20 7.99
N LYS A 55 1.24 -2.32 7.48
CA LYS A 55 1.68 -3.69 7.79
C LYS A 55 2.22 -4.42 6.54
N ALA A 56 2.52 -5.71 6.68
CA ALA A 56 3.03 -6.54 5.57
C ALA A 56 2.11 -6.62 4.34
N ASP A 57 0.86 -6.14 4.41
CA ASP A 57 -0.02 -6.06 3.25
C ASP A 57 0.53 -5.10 2.18
N VAL A 58 1.33 -4.09 2.54
CA VAL A 58 2.13 -3.27 1.60
C VAL A 58 2.97 -4.14 0.67
N THR A 59 3.71 -5.10 1.25
CA THR A 59 4.54 -6.05 0.49
C THR A 59 3.71 -6.87 -0.48
N LYS A 60 2.55 -7.37 -0.01
CA LYS A 60 1.65 -8.22 -0.81
C LYS A 60 1.03 -7.45 -1.97
N ILE A 61 0.65 -6.18 -1.74
CA ILE A 61 0.12 -5.28 -2.76
C ILE A 61 1.17 -5.05 -3.83
N ILE A 62 2.41 -4.72 -3.44
CA ILE A 62 3.49 -4.48 -4.40
C ILE A 62 3.79 -5.74 -5.21
N ASP A 63 3.96 -6.91 -4.57
CA ASP A 63 4.30 -8.15 -5.28
C ASP A 63 3.23 -8.60 -6.28
N ARG A 64 1.96 -8.25 -6.05
CA ARG A 64 0.83 -8.73 -6.88
C ARG A 64 0.30 -7.70 -7.87
N CYS A 65 0.33 -6.42 -7.50
CA CYS A 65 -0.28 -5.34 -8.26
C CYS A 65 0.75 -4.35 -8.82
N ARG A 66 2.06 -4.64 -8.77
CA ARG A 66 3.13 -3.72 -9.21
C ARG A 66 2.82 -2.97 -10.50
N ASN A 67 2.38 -3.71 -11.52
CA ASN A 67 2.10 -3.19 -12.87
C ASN A 67 0.80 -2.35 -12.95
N SER A 68 -0.02 -2.41 -11.91
CA SER A 68 -1.33 -1.77 -11.81
C SER A 68 -1.37 -0.68 -10.74
N ILE A 69 -0.27 -0.47 -9.99
CA ILE A 69 -0.09 0.68 -9.13
C ILE A 69 0.15 1.89 -10.04
N ILE A 70 -0.78 2.84 -9.97
CA ILE A 70 -0.72 4.10 -10.71
C ILE A 70 0.17 5.08 -9.97
N ASP A 71 -0.01 5.15 -8.65
CA ASP A 71 0.67 6.10 -7.78
C ASP A 71 0.67 5.58 -6.33
N TYR A 72 1.51 6.15 -5.47
CA TYR A 72 1.52 5.89 -4.05
C TYR A 72 2.02 7.09 -3.24
N SER A 73 1.53 7.22 -2.02
CA SER A 73 1.92 8.29 -1.10
C SER A 73 2.20 7.72 0.29
N VAL A 74 3.12 8.37 1.00
CA VAL A 74 3.39 8.09 2.40
C VAL A 74 2.41 8.90 3.23
N LEU A 75 1.56 8.22 4.01
CA LEU A 75 0.59 8.86 4.90
C LEU A 75 0.80 8.35 6.32
N GLY A 76 1.36 9.23 7.17
CA GLY A 76 1.69 8.90 8.55
C GLY A 76 2.70 7.76 8.61
N THR A 77 2.31 6.63 9.23
CA THR A 77 3.14 5.43 9.39
C THR A 77 2.96 4.41 8.26
N GLY A 78 2.01 4.62 7.36
CA GLY A 78 1.65 3.68 6.31
C GLY A 78 1.80 4.25 4.90
N ILE A 79 1.52 3.38 3.93
CA ILE A 79 1.57 3.70 2.51
C ILE A 79 0.16 3.61 1.96
N GLN A 80 -0.26 4.65 1.23
CA GLN A 80 -1.45 4.63 0.41
C GLN A 80 -1.08 4.33 -1.04
N PHE A 81 -1.69 3.30 -1.62
CA PHE A 81 -1.56 2.96 -3.02
C PHE A 81 -2.79 3.40 -3.78
N LYS A 82 -2.60 3.99 -4.96
CA LYS A 82 -3.61 4.13 -5.99
C LYS A 82 -3.45 3.00 -7.00
N ILE A 83 -4.42 2.11 -7.07
CA ILE A 83 -4.35 0.89 -7.90
C ILE A 83 -5.49 0.91 -8.91
N LYS A 84 -5.22 0.46 -10.14
CA LYS A 84 -6.29 0.18 -11.12
C LYS A 84 -7.27 -0.84 -10.56
N ARG A 85 -8.57 -0.56 -10.68
CA ARG A 85 -9.62 -1.37 -10.07
C ARG A 85 -9.65 -2.79 -10.61
N GLU A 86 -9.36 -2.99 -11.90
CA GLU A 86 -9.27 -4.31 -12.54
C GLU A 86 -8.30 -5.29 -11.85
N ALA A 87 -7.25 -4.76 -11.18
CA ALA A 87 -6.24 -5.53 -10.48
C ALA A 87 -6.63 -5.85 -9.03
N PHE A 88 -7.51 -5.03 -8.46
CA PHE A 88 -7.86 -5.08 -7.04
C PHE A 88 -9.09 -5.95 -6.76
N ARG A 89 -8.95 -6.93 -5.88
CA ARG A 89 -10.06 -7.82 -5.45
C ARG A 89 -10.33 -7.82 -3.95
N GLY A 90 -9.65 -6.97 -3.19
CA GLY A 90 -9.71 -6.91 -1.73
C GLY A 90 -8.34 -7.08 -1.10
N ILE A 91 -8.16 -6.56 0.12
CA ILE A 91 -6.90 -6.61 0.88
C ILE A 91 -6.55 -8.06 1.27
N HIS A 92 -7.56 -8.81 1.71
CA HIS A 92 -7.41 -10.19 2.18
C HIS A 92 -7.66 -11.24 1.09
N CYS A 93 -8.34 -10.86 0.01
CA CYS A 93 -8.64 -11.73 -1.12
C CYS A 93 -7.47 -11.70 -2.12
N ALA A 94 -7.17 -12.85 -2.72
CA ALA A 94 -6.11 -12.97 -3.72
C ALA A 94 -6.30 -11.97 -4.88
N PHE A 95 -5.46 -10.94 -4.92
CA PHE A 95 -5.36 -10.01 -6.05
C PHE A 95 -5.18 -10.79 -7.36
N ARG A 96 -5.86 -10.37 -8.42
CA ARG A 96 -5.77 -11.03 -9.73
C ARG A 96 -4.40 -10.69 -10.32
N ARG A 97 -3.59 -11.69 -10.63
CA ARG A 97 -2.33 -11.49 -11.38
C ARG A 97 -2.70 -11.01 -12.78
N ILE A 98 -2.54 -9.72 -13.05
CA ILE A 98 -2.65 -9.20 -14.41
C ILE A 98 -1.34 -9.58 -15.12
N LYS A 99 -1.45 -10.37 -16.19
CA LYS A 99 -0.31 -10.80 -17.03
C LYS A 99 0.09 -9.68 -17.97
#